data_AF-A0AAU7AW93-F1
#
_entry.id   AF-A0AAU7AW93-F1
#
_cell.length_a   1.000
_cell.length_b   1.000
_cell.length_c   1.000
_cell.angle_alpha   90.00
_cell.angle_beta   90.00
_cell.angle_gamma   90.00
#
_symmetry.space_group_name_H-M   'P 1'
#
loop_
_entity.id
_entity.type
_entity.pdbx_description
1 polymer ?
#
loop_
_entity_poly.entity_id
_entity_poly.type
_entity_poly.pdbx_seq_one_letter_code
_entity_poly.pdbx_strand_id
1 'polypeptide(L)'
;MTFSEWIPGVDPTPRVDDAGQLGRALRDLHDALAAYDGDLANMSDLGNDIERLHSLLRAADDEEAGIIRSLHDRLQMLKDEVFTSALPAQALHGDISLGNQLRTPRGRFWNDFEDTFRGPIHWDVASCVISLTNHGATSDHVRKMLDGFDGTTPTTSGLSFAPTPSTTRYGACTTDSEGATQRSDLSDC
;
A
#
# COMPACT_ATOMS: atom_id res chain seq x y z
N MET A 1 -29.96 16.93 -16.42
CA MET A 1 -28.83 16.07 -16.03
C MET A 1 -28.95 15.85 -14.53
N THR A 2 -28.91 14.59 -14.08
CA THR A 2 -28.70 14.31 -12.66
C THR A 2 -27.20 14.43 -12.38
N PHE A 3 -26.85 14.87 -11.18
CA PHE A 3 -25.46 14.98 -10.75
C PHE A 3 -24.79 13.60 -10.60
N SER A 4 -25.57 12.56 -10.33
CA SER A 4 -25.11 11.17 -10.21
C SER A 4 -26.07 10.20 -10.92
N GLU A 5 -25.55 9.06 -11.33
CA GLU A 5 -26.31 7.93 -11.89
C GLU A 5 -26.10 6.69 -11.01
N TRP A 6 -27.16 5.91 -10.79
CA TRP A 6 -27.06 4.64 -10.09
C TRP A 6 -26.37 3.59 -10.97
N ILE A 7 -25.32 2.95 -10.45
CA ILE A 7 -24.63 1.86 -11.13
C ILE A 7 -25.17 0.52 -10.63
N PRO A 8 -25.95 -0.23 -11.44
CA PRO A 8 -26.47 -1.54 -11.04
C PRO A 8 -25.39 -2.62 -11.07
N GLY A 9 -25.54 -3.64 -10.23
CA GLY A 9 -24.68 -4.83 -10.26
C GLY A 9 -23.28 -4.63 -9.69
N VAL A 10 -23.14 -3.68 -8.75
CA VAL A 10 -21.91 -3.48 -7.98
C VAL A 10 -21.72 -4.64 -7.00
N ASP A 11 -20.52 -5.24 -6.99
CA ASP A 11 -20.08 -6.14 -5.91
C ASP A 11 -19.84 -5.31 -4.64
N PRO A 12 -20.63 -5.49 -3.57
CA PRO A 12 -20.56 -4.64 -2.40
C PRO A 12 -19.33 -4.90 -1.51
N THR A 13 -18.52 -5.92 -1.83
CA THR A 13 -17.37 -6.29 -0.99
C THR A 13 -16.07 -5.76 -1.61
N PRO A 14 -15.37 -4.82 -0.96
CA PRO A 14 -14.00 -4.49 -1.29
C PRO A 14 -13.12 -5.74 -1.16
N ARG A 15 -12.37 -6.08 -2.20
CA ARG A 15 -11.51 -7.26 -2.22
C ARG A 15 -10.22 -6.93 -2.94
N VAL A 16 -9.14 -7.56 -2.49
CA VAL A 16 -7.87 -7.56 -3.19
C VAL A 16 -7.96 -8.55 -4.35
N ASP A 17 -8.53 -8.10 -5.46
CA ASP A 17 -8.67 -8.90 -6.69
C ASP A 17 -8.14 -8.14 -7.90
N ASP A 18 -7.41 -8.84 -8.77
CA ASP A 18 -6.76 -8.26 -9.96
C ASP A 18 -6.12 -6.88 -9.71
N ALA A 19 -5.13 -6.86 -8.81
CA ALA A 19 -4.43 -5.64 -8.42
C ALA A 19 -3.84 -4.89 -9.63
N GLY A 20 -3.46 -5.59 -10.71
CA GLY A 20 -3.01 -4.95 -11.94
C GLY A 20 -4.11 -4.21 -12.69
N GLN A 21 -5.34 -4.73 -12.69
CA GLN A 21 -6.49 -3.99 -13.22
C GLN A 21 -6.82 -2.76 -12.38
N LEU A 22 -6.68 -2.84 -11.06
CA LEU A 22 -6.79 -1.67 -10.17
C LEU A 22 -5.75 -0.60 -10.54
N GLY A 23 -4.49 -0.98 -10.75
CA GLY A 23 -3.44 -0.06 -11.19
C GLY A 23 -3.76 0.62 -12.52
N ARG A 24 -4.24 -0.14 -13.52
CA ARG A 24 -4.69 0.42 -14.81
C ARG A 24 -5.86 1.39 -14.65
N ALA A 25 -6.86 1.02 -13.84
CA ALA A 25 -8.01 1.88 -13.57
C ALA A 25 -7.61 3.19 -12.86
N LEU A 26 -6.56 3.17 -12.04
CA LEU A 26 -6.00 4.38 -11.41
C LEU A 26 -5.26 5.26 -12.43
N ARG A 27 -4.49 4.66 -13.34
CA ARG A 27 -3.88 5.39 -14.47
C ARG A 27 -4.95 6.05 -15.34
N ASP A 28 -5.97 5.30 -15.75
CA ASP A 28 -7.05 5.81 -16.59
C ASP A 28 -7.78 6.99 -15.93
N LEU A 29 -7.92 6.95 -14.60
CA LEU A 29 -8.47 8.05 -13.82
C LEU A 29 -7.56 9.29 -13.86
N HIS A 30 -6.25 9.14 -13.62
CA HIS A 30 -5.30 10.25 -13.69
C HIS A 30 -5.24 10.85 -15.08
N ASP A 31 -5.25 10.03 -16.14
CA ASP A 31 -5.28 10.52 -17.52
C ASP A 31 -6.55 11.36 -17.79
N ALA A 32 -7.71 10.95 -17.23
CA ALA A 32 -8.95 11.71 -17.34
C ALA A 32 -8.94 13.02 -16.52
N LEU A 33 -8.39 12.99 -15.30
CA LEU A 33 -8.31 14.15 -14.41
C LEU A 33 -7.24 15.16 -14.83
N ALA A 34 -6.19 14.74 -15.56
CA ALA A 34 -5.12 15.61 -16.03
C ALA A 34 -5.63 16.79 -16.86
N ALA A 35 -6.74 16.60 -17.60
CA ALA A 35 -7.35 17.64 -18.43
C ALA A 35 -8.26 18.60 -17.65
N TYR A 36 -8.56 18.33 -16.38
CA TYR A 36 -9.43 19.17 -15.56
C TYR A 36 -8.70 20.44 -15.11
N ASP A 37 -9.16 21.59 -15.59
CA ASP A 37 -8.62 22.93 -15.33
C ASP A 37 -9.44 23.74 -14.32
N GLY A 38 -10.47 23.13 -13.72
CA GLY A 38 -11.29 23.76 -12.69
C GLY A 38 -10.52 24.16 -11.44
N ASP A 39 -11.12 25.07 -10.67
CA ASP A 39 -10.58 25.57 -9.42
C ASP A 39 -10.64 24.49 -8.34
N LEU A 40 -9.47 24.17 -7.76
CA LEU A 40 -9.29 23.11 -6.77
C LEU A 40 -8.23 23.57 -5.77
N ALA A 41 -8.43 23.21 -4.50
CA ALA A 41 -7.43 23.36 -3.45
C ALA A 41 -6.11 22.68 -3.86
N ASN A 42 -4.99 23.17 -3.35
CA ASN A 42 -3.66 22.60 -3.60
C ASN A 42 -3.09 21.89 -2.36
N MET A 43 -1.90 21.29 -2.48
CA MET A 43 -1.20 20.62 -1.37
C MET A 43 -1.00 21.48 -0.12
N SER A 44 -0.76 22.79 -0.27
CA SER A 44 -0.61 23.69 0.88
C SER A 44 -1.94 23.93 1.58
N ASP A 45 -3.05 24.06 0.83
CA ASP A 45 -4.40 24.17 1.39
C ASP A 45 -4.75 22.90 2.18
N LEU A 46 -4.47 21.71 1.61
CA LEU A 46 -4.65 20.43 2.29
C LEU A 46 -3.82 20.35 3.58
N GLY A 47 -2.56 20.78 3.54
CA GLY A 47 -1.69 20.84 4.73
C GLY A 47 -2.28 21.72 5.83
N ASN A 48 -2.81 22.90 5.46
CA ASN A 48 -3.48 23.79 6.41
C ASN A 48 -4.74 23.17 7.00
N ASP A 49 -5.53 22.44 6.21
CA ASP A 49 -6.73 21.76 6.69
C ASP A 49 -6.39 20.61 7.65
N ILE A 50 -5.33 19.85 7.39
CA ILE A 50 -4.87 18.80 8.31
C ILE A 50 -4.40 19.43 9.63
N GLU A 51 -3.64 20.53 9.61
CA GLU A 51 -3.24 21.24 10.82
C GLU A 51 -4.44 21.78 11.61
N ARG A 52 -5.45 22.30 10.90
CA ARG A 52 -6.71 22.74 11.50
C ARG A 52 -7.45 21.56 12.15
N LEU A 53 -7.62 20.44 11.46
CA LEU A 53 -8.29 19.24 11.99
C LEU A 53 -7.56 18.68 13.21
N HIS A 54 -6.23 18.63 13.17
CA HIS A 54 -5.41 18.21 14.31
C HIS A 54 -5.65 19.10 15.54
N SER A 55 -5.73 20.43 15.35
CA SER A 55 -6.04 21.38 16.44
C SER A 55 -7.43 21.19 17.08
N LEU A 56 -8.35 20.50 16.39
CA LEU A 56 -9.69 20.18 16.87
C LEU A 56 -9.77 18.86 17.62
N LEU A 57 -8.76 17.99 17.53
CA LEU A 57 -8.72 16.74 18.27
C LEU A 57 -8.71 17.01 19.79
N ARG A 58 -9.44 16.19 20.53
CA ARG A 58 -9.54 16.26 21.99
C ARG A 58 -9.30 14.86 22.53
N ALA A 59 -8.25 14.70 23.31
CA ALA A 59 -7.96 13.44 23.98
C ALA A 59 -8.97 13.18 25.11
N ALA A 60 -9.45 11.95 25.22
CA ALA A 60 -10.24 11.47 26.34
C ALA A 60 -9.37 11.15 27.57
N ASP A 61 -8.11 10.77 27.34
CA ASP A 61 -7.14 10.42 28.37
C ASP A 61 -5.68 10.70 27.97
N ASP A 62 -4.74 10.40 28.86
CA ASP A 62 -3.31 10.65 28.65
C ASP A 62 -2.67 9.78 27.55
N GLU A 63 -3.22 8.57 27.31
CA GLU A 63 -2.74 7.66 26.27
C GLU A 63 -3.10 8.23 24.89
N GLU A 64 -4.36 8.60 24.70
CA GLU A 64 -4.83 9.25 23.46
C GLU A 64 -4.10 10.59 23.23
N ALA A 65 -3.86 11.36 24.30
CA ALA A 65 -3.06 12.58 24.20
C ALA A 65 -1.63 12.30 23.70
N GLY A 66 -1.04 11.17 24.12
CA GLY A 66 0.25 10.69 23.62
C GLY A 66 0.22 10.36 22.13
N ILE A 67 -0.83 9.67 21.66
CA ILE A 67 -1.03 9.32 20.25
C ILE A 67 -1.19 10.59 19.41
N ILE A 68 -2.04 11.53 19.82
CA ILE A 68 -2.28 12.79 19.10
C ILE A 68 -0.98 13.60 18.95
N ARG A 69 -0.13 13.64 19.99
CA ARG A 69 1.19 14.29 19.92
C ARG A 69 2.13 13.58 18.95
N SER A 70 2.21 12.25 19.02
CA SER A 70 3.04 11.45 18.11
C SER A 70 2.64 11.64 16.64
N LEU A 71 1.33 11.69 16.36
CA LEU A 71 0.81 11.99 15.02
C LEU A 71 1.20 13.42 14.57
N HIS A 72 1.11 14.39 15.46
CA HIS A 72 1.55 15.76 15.17
C HIS A 72 3.02 15.81 14.79
N ASP A 73 3.89 15.23 15.62
CA ASP A 73 5.33 15.25 15.41
C ASP A 73 5.68 14.59 14.08
N ARG A 74 5.01 13.48 13.73
CA ARG A 74 5.21 12.80 12.46
C ARG A 74 4.72 13.60 11.26
N LEU A 75 3.59 14.30 11.38
CA LEU A 75 3.12 15.22 10.35
C LEU A 75 4.11 16.37 10.12
N GLN A 76 4.63 16.97 11.20
CA GLN A 76 5.61 18.05 11.10
C GLN A 76 6.91 17.59 10.46
N MET A 77 7.40 16.38 10.77
CA MET A 77 8.59 15.81 10.13
C MET A 77 8.43 15.59 8.62
N LEU A 78 7.21 15.29 8.15
CA LEU A 78 6.92 15.03 6.74
C LEU A 78 6.47 16.26 5.97
N LYS A 79 6.30 17.40 6.65
CA LYS A 79 5.62 18.58 6.09
C LYS A 79 6.29 19.08 4.81
N ASP A 80 7.60 19.28 4.86
CA ASP A 80 8.37 19.78 3.73
C ASP A 80 8.42 18.76 2.59
N GLU A 81 8.57 17.47 2.91
CA GLU A 81 8.65 16.41 1.89
C GLU A 81 7.32 16.24 1.13
N VAL A 82 6.20 16.30 1.84
CA VAL A 82 4.87 16.02 1.28
C VAL A 82 4.21 17.29 0.74
N PHE A 83 4.01 18.31 1.57
CA PHE A 83 3.18 19.47 1.20
C PHE A 83 3.93 20.55 0.41
N THR A 84 5.27 20.50 0.39
CA THR A 84 6.11 21.38 -0.44
C THR A 84 6.76 20.65 -1.62
N SER A 85 6.29 19.44 -1.93
CA SER A 85 6.80 18.63 -3.02
C SER A 85 6.84 19.40 -4.35
N ALA A 86 7.99 19.34 -5.04
CA ALA A 86 8.17 19.93 -6.36
C ALA A 86 7.72 19.02 -7.52
N LEU A 87 7.08 17.89 -7.20
CA LEU A 87 6.55 16.97 -8.21
C LEU A 87 5.41 17.62 -9.02
N PRO A 88 5.23 17.25 -10.30
CA PRO A 88 4.14 17.77 -11.11
C PRO A 88 2.77 17.51 -10.45
N ALA A 89 1.96 18.55 -10.34
CA ALA A 89 0.62 18.49 -9.77
C ALA A 89 -0.46 18.47 -10.85
N GLN A 90 -1.51 17.68 -10.62
CA GLN A 90 -2.73 17.64 -11.42
C GLN A 90 -3.95 17.43 -10.51
N ALA A 91 -5.17 17.47 -11.06
CA ALA A 91 -6.35 17.08 -10.29
C ALA A 91 -6.26 15.59 -9.91
N LEU A 92 -6.61 15.27 -8.67
CA LEU A 92 -6.58 13.93 -8.10
C LEU A 92 -7.96 13.55 -7.58
N HIS A 93 -8.16 12.27 -7.30
CA HIS A 93 -9.34 11.86 -6.54
C HIS A 93 -9.24 12.27 -5.07
N GLY A 94 -8.04 12.18 -4.50
CA GLY A 94 -7.74 12.60 -3.12
C GLY A 94 -8.01 11.54 -2.06
N ASP A 95 -8.98 10.65 -2.29
CA ASP A 95 -9.37 9.55 -1.38
C ASP A 95 -9.49 8.20 -2.11
N ILE A 96 -8.40 7.76 -2.75
CA ILE A 96 -8.39 6.44 -3.41
C ILE A 96 -8.46 5.32 -2.38
N SER A 97 -9.53 4.51 -2.48
CA SER A 97 -9.69 3.28 -1.71
C SER A 97 -10.38 2.19 -2.54
N LEU A 98 -10.28 0.93 -2.09
CA LEU A 98 -11.07 -0.17 -2.66
C LEU A 98 -12.58 0.01 -2.42
N GLY A 99 -12.97 0.81 -1.43
CA GLY A 99 -14.37 1.16 -1.15
C GLY A 99 -14.94 2.10 -2.20
N ASN A 100 -14.11 3.02 -2.70
CA ASN A 100 -14.52 4.02 -3.70
C ASN A 100 -14.44 3.49 -5.14
N GLN A 101 -14.09 2.21 -5.30
CA GLN A 101 -14.06 1.54 -6.58
C GLN A 101 -15.27 0.62 -6.76
N LEU A 102 -16.25 1.09 -7.52
CA LEU A 102 -17.44 0.34 -7.89
C LEU A 102 -17.07 -0.74 -8.91
N ARG A 103 -17.04 -1.99 -8.47
CA ARG A 103 -16.73 -3.16 -9.29
C ARG A 103 -18.02 -3.75 -9.87
N THR A 104 -18.12 -3.80 -11.19
CA THR A 104 -19.26 -4.40 -11.91
C THR A 104 -18.77 -5.40 -12.95
N PRO A 105 -19.63 -6.31 -13.45
CA PRO A 105 -19.29 -7.15 -14.61
C PRO A 105 -18.93 -6.36 -15.87
N ARG A 106 -19.28 -5.08 -15.94
CA ARG A 106 -19.04 -4.19 -17.08
C ARG A 106 -17.75 -3.39 -16.96
N GLY A 107 -17.11 -3.39 -15.80
CA GLY A 107 -15.92 -2.58 -15.53
C GLY A 107 -15.89 -2.02 -14.11
N ARG A 108 -14.85 -1.23 -13.85
CA ARG A 108 -14.60 -0.53 -12.59
C ARG A 108 -14.90 0.96 -12.78
N PHE A 109 -15.55 1.57 -11.79
CA PHE A 109 -15.85 3.00 -11.77
C PHE A 109 -15.38 3.59 -10.44
N TRP A 110 -14.95 4.84 -10.47
CA TRP A 110 -14.58 5.60 -9.26
C TRP A 110 -15.77 6.46 -8.82
N ASN A 111 -16.01 6.58 -7.52
CA ASN A 111 -16.99 7.48 -6.90
C ASN A 111 -16.35 8.29 -5.76
N ASP A 112 -17.13 9.10 -5.02
CA ASP A 112 -16.63 9.92 -3.89
C ASP A 112 -15.49 10.89 -4.26
N PHE A 113 -15.82 11.87 -5.10
CA PHE A 113 -14.88 12.91 -5.53
C PHE A 113 -14.88 14.15 -4.62
N GLU A 114 -15.46 14.11 -3.43
CA GLU A 114 -15.52 15.26 -2.51
C GLU A 114 -14.14 15.76 -2.05
N ASP A 115 -13.16 14.86 -1.98
CA ASP A 115 -11.79 15.16 -1.54
C ASP A 115 -10.85 15.49 -2.70
N THR A 116 -11.39 15.80 -3.89
CA THR A 116 -10.59 16.18 -5.07
C THR A 116 -9.78 17.44 -4.79
N PHE A 117 -8.48 17.38 -5.02
CA PHE A 117 -7.56 18.52 -4.94
C PHE A 117 -6.44 18.41 -5.98
N ARG A 118 -5.60 19.46 -6.10
CA ARG A 118 -4.42 19.48 -6.97
C ARG A 118 -3.16 19.04 -6.23
N GLY A 119 -2.57 17.94 -6.67
CA GLY A 119 -1.36 17.39 -6.08
C GLY A 119 -0.63 16.40 -7.00
N PRO A 120 0.49 15.85 -6.53
CA PRO A 120 1.20 14.81 -7.25
C PRO A 120 0.40 13.50 -7.24
N ILE A 121 0.33 12.83 -8.40
CA ILE A 121 -0.36 11.52 -8.57
C ILE A 121 0.05 10.46 -7.55
N HIS A 122 1.25 10.57 -7.00
CA HIS A 122 1.79 9.68 -5.97
C HIS A 122 0.96 9.68 -4.69
N TRP A 123 0.18 10.74 -4.41
CA TRP A 123 -0.76 10.77 -3.30
C TRP A 123 -1.83 9.67 -3.44
N ASP A 124 -2.53 9.65 -4.57
CA ASP A 124 -3.54 8.64 -4.89
C ASP A 124 -2.93 7.23 -4.98
N VAL A 125 -1.71 7.09 -5.50
CA VAL A 125 -0.98 5.82 -5.51
C VAL A 125 -0.70 5.33 -4.08
N ALA A 126 -0.26 6.21 -3.19
CA ALA A 126 -0.03 5.88 -1.79
C ALA A 126 -1.33 5.46 -1.08
N SER A 127 -2.43 6.19 -1.29
CA SER A 127 -3.76 5.82 -0.77
C SER A 127 -4.22 4.45 -1.27
N CYS A 128 -3.98 4.14 -2.54
CA CYS A 128 -4.25 2.81 -3.12
C CYS A 128 -3.43 1.70 -2.45
N VAL A 129 -2.12 1.91 -2.22
CA VAL A 129 -1.26 0.96 -1.50
C VAL A 129 -1.77 0.74 -0.08
N ILE A 130 -2.09 1.81 0.65
CA ILE A 130 -2.62 1.74 2.02
C ILE A 130 -3.93 0.96 2.04
N SER A 131 -4.85 1.27 1.12
CA SER A 131 -6.13 0.56 1.01
C SER A 131 -5.93 -0.92 0.72
N LEU A 132 -5.02 -1.29 -0.19
CA LEU A 132 -4.69 -2.69 -0.47
C LEU A 132 -4.15 -3.40 0.78
N THR A 133 -3.17 -2.81 1.45
CA THR A 133 -2.56 -3.39 2.66
C THR A 133 -3.59 -3.57 3.78
N ASN A 134 -4.48 -2.60 3.98
CA ASN A 134 -5.56 -2.69 4.97
C ASN A 134 -6.56 -3.82 4.66
N HIS A 135 -6.65 -4.25 3.40
CA HIS A 135 -7.47 -5.39 2.97
C HIS A 135 -6.68 -6.69 2.81
N GLY A 136 -5.49 -6.78 3.41
CA GLY A 136 -4.69 -8.02 3.45
C GLY A 136 -3.90 -8.31 2.18
N ALA A 137 -3.66 -7.30 1.33
CA ALA A 137 -2.82 -7.46 0.16
C ALA A 137 -1.38 -7.82 0.55
N THR A 138 -0.82 -8.81 -0.15
CA THR A 138 0.62 -9.14 -0.06
C THR A 138 1.46 -8.16 -0.89
N SER A 139 2.77 -8.15 -0.69
CA SER A 139 3.71 -7.36 -1.51
C SER A 139 3.61 -7.65 -3.01
N ASP A 140 3.21 -8.87 -3.39
CA ASP A 140 3.00 -9.22 -4.80
C ASP A 140 1.74 -8.57 -5.39
N HIS A 141 0.69 -8.39 -4.59
CA HIS A 141 -0.48 -7.63 -5.01
C HIS A 141 -0.11 -6.16 -5.19
N VAL A 142 0.63 -5.57 -4.25
CA VAL A 142 1.10 -4.18 -4.36
C VAL A 142 1.97 -4.00 -5.60
N ARG A 143 2.92 -4.91 -5.86
CA ARG A 143 3.74 -4.87 -7.07
C ARG A 143 2.92 -4.94 -8.34
N LYS A 144 1.95 -5.87 -8.43
CA LYS A 144 1.06 -5.96 -9.58
C LYS A 144 0.24 -4.68 -9.79
N MET A 145 -0.18 -4.02 -8.70
CA MET A 145 -0.85 -2.73 -8.78
C MET A 145 0.06 -1.66 -9.36
N LEU A 146 1.29 -1.55 -8.86
CA LEU A 146 2.28 -0.60 -9.37
C LEU A 146 2.65 -0.88 -10.84
N ASP A 147 2.88 -2.15 -11.21
CA ASP A 147 3.16 -2.56 -12.60
C ASP A 147 2.01 -2.15 -13.54
N GLY A 148 0.76 -2.43 -13.12
CA GLY A 148 -0.44 -2.03 -13.85
C GLY A 148 -0.60 -0.52 -13.94
N PHE A 149 -0.27 0.20 -12.86
CA PHE A 149 -0.25 1.65 -12.83
C PHE A 149 0.83 2.21 -13.75
N ASP A 150 2.03 1.65 -13.81
CA ASP A 150 3.13 2.12 -14.67
C ASP A 150 2.93 1.79 -16.15
N GLY A 151 1.96 0.93 -16.48
CA GLY A 151 1.78 0.38 -17.83
C GLY A 151 2.84 -0.65 -18.19
N THR A 152 3.62 -1.12 -17.20
CA THR A 152 4.61 -2.18 -17.37
C THR A 152 3.86 -3.50 -17.30
N THR A 153 3.67 -4.18 -18.43
CA THR A 153 3.27 -5.58 -18.38
C THR A 153 4.40 -6.36 -17.72
N PRO A 154 4.14 -7.16 -16.65
CA PRO A 154 5.17 -8.02 -16.10
C PRO A 154 5.65 -8.94 -17.22
N THR A 155 6.87 -8.71 -17.68
CA THR A 155 7.47 -9.56 -18.70
C THR A 155 7.62 -10.92 -18.05
N THR A 156 6.82 -11.89 -18.50
CA THR A 156 7.03 -13.30 -18.14
C THR A 156 8.27 -13.79 -18.89
N SER A 157 9.44 -13.24 -18.54
CA SER A 157 10.74 -13.78 -18.92
C SER A 157 11.15 -14.70 -17.79
N GLY A 158 11.14 -16.00 -18.11
CA GLY A 158 11.18 -17.11 -17.17
C GLY A 158 12.26 -17.02 -16.10
N LEU A 159 11.83 -16.94 -14.85
CA LEU A 159 12.59 -17.50 -13.75
C LEU A 159 12.34 -19.01 -13.76
N SER A 160 13.18 -19.72 -14.52
CA SER A 160 13.39 -21.15 -14.30
C SER A 160 14.06 -21.29 -12.93
N PHE A 161 13.28 -21.71 -11.94
CA PHE A 161 13.85 -22.23 -10.70
C PHE A 161 14.36 -23.65 -11.00
N ALA A 162 15.58 -23.75 -11.51
CA ALA A 162 16.29 -25.02 -11.51
C ALA A 162 16.83 -25.27 -10.08
N PRO A 163 16.51 -26.38 -9.42
CA PRO A 163 17.14 -26.72 -8.16
C PRO A 163 18.61 -27.10 -8.44
N THR A 164 19.56 -26.33 -7.91
CA THR A 164 20.96 -26.74 -7.87
C THR A 164 21.15 -27.88 -6.87
N PRO A 165 21.78 -29.01 -7.24
CA PRO A 165 22.18 -30.03 -6.28
C PRO A 165 23.50 -29.60 -5.62
N SER A 166 23.45 -29.15 -4.37
CA SER A 166 24.67 -28.97 -3.57
C SER A 166 25.12 -30.32 -3.03
N THR A 167 26.09 -30.93 -3.73
CA THR A 167 26.90 -32.02 -3.21
C THR A 167 27.83 -31.45 -2.15
N THR A 168 27.64 -31.82 -0.88
CA THR A 168 28.73 -31.79 0.11
C THR A 168 28.85 -33.18 0.70
N ARG A 169 29.86 -33.91 0.22
CA ARG A 169 30.39 -35.10 0.89
C ARG A 169 31.16 -34.61 2.12
N TYR A 170 30.68 -34.93 3.32
CA TYR A 170 31.56 -35.01 4.47
C TYR A 170 32.09 -36.44 4.56
N GLY A 171 33.41 -36.57 4.45
CA GLY A 171 34.13 -37.82 4.58
C GLY A 171 34.10 -38.31 6.02
N ALA A 172 33.73 -39.58 6.20
CA ALA A 172 33.97 -40.31 7.43
C ALA A 172 35.45 -40.69 7.49
N CYS A 173 36.18 -40.16 8.47
CA CYS A 173 37.48 -40.67 8.87
C CYS A 173 37.25 -41.74 9.93
N THR A 174 37.55 -42.98 9.58
CA THR A 174 37.58 -44.14 10.46
C THR A 174 38.85 -44.10 11.31
N THR A 175 38.71 -44.21 12.62
CA THR A 175 39.76 -44.76 13.49
C THR A 175 39.09 -45.71 14.47
N ASP A 176 39.30 -47.01 14.24
CA ASP A 176 39.15 -48.05 15.23
C ASP A 176 40.37 -48.02 16.16
N SER A 177 40.14 -48.08 17.47
CA SER A 177 40.88 -48.98 18.37
C SER A 177 40.31 -48.94 19.81
N GLU A 178 39.76 -50.10 20.18
CA GLU A 178 40.02 -50.84 21.42
C GLU A 178 39.84 -50.16 22.79
N GLY A 179 39.01 -50.79 23.63
CA GLY A 179 39.50 -51.24 24.94
C GLY A 179 38.69 -50.87 26.19
N ALA A 180 38.00 -51.89 26.71
CA ALA A 180 37.85 -52.21 28.13
C ALA A 180 36.88 -51.40 29.05
N THR A 181 35.75 -52.04 29.33
CA THR A 181 35.28 -52.51 30.65
C THR A 181 35.25 -51.55 31.86
N GLN A 182 34.03 -51.37 32.40
CA GLN A 182 33.60 -51.63 33.80
C GLN A 182 32.95 -50.45 34.56
N ARG A 183 31.74 -50.74 35.10
CA ARG A 183 31.03 -50.31 36.34
C ARG A 183 31.55 -49.05 37.07
N SER A 184 30.76 -48.16 37.67
CA SER A 184 29.54 -48.29 38.50
C SER A 184 29.14 -46.88 38.99
N ASP A 185 27.83 -46.67 39.21
CA ASP A 185 27.14 -45.96 40.32
C ASP A 185 27.55 -44.56 40.86
N LEU A 186 26.50 -43.87 41.37
CA LEU A 186 26.43 -42.73 42.32
C LEU A 186 26.58 -41.33 41.69
N SER A 187 25.53 -40.50 41.62
CA SER A 187 24.84 -39.71 42.66
C SER A 187 25.33 -38.26 42.73
N ASP A 188 24.35 -37.35 42.65
CA ASP A 188 24.25 -35.97 43.16
C ASP A 188 25.38 -34.95 42.94
N CYS A 189 25.03 -33.87 42.24
CA CYS A 189 25.02 -32.48 42.74
C CYS A 189 24.04 -31.65 41.89
#